data_AF-A0A820SEF3-F1
#
_entry.id   AF-A0A820SEF3-F1
#
_cell.length_a   1.000
_cell.length_b   1.000
_cell.length_c   1.000
_cell.angle_alpha   90.00
_cell.angle_beta   90.00
_cell.angle_gamma   90.00
#
_symmetry.space_group_name_H-M   'P 1'
#
loop_
_entity.id
_entity.type
_entity.pdbx_description
1 polymer ?
#
loop_
_entity_poly.entity_id
_entity_poly.type
_entity_poly.pdbx_seq_one_letter_code
_entity_poly.pdbx_strand_id
1 'polypeptide(L)'
;WGVDSPALWAADVGNSWRTTGDISDNWDSMIHNIDINNEFADKAGPGGWNDPDMLEVGNGGMTDAEYVSHFSLWAISKSPL
;
A
#
# COMPACT_ATOMS: atom_id res chain seq x y z
N TRP A 1 3.74 3.30 -8.66
CA TRP A 1 3.44 2.21 -9.60
C TRP A 1 4.40 1.03 -9.50
N GLY A 2 5.40 1.03 -8.59
CA GLY A 2 6.37 -0.06 -8.49
C GLY A 2 7.40 -0.17 -9.62
N VAL A 3 7.25 0.61 -10.69
CA VAL A 3 8.14 0.61 -11.86
C VAL A 3 9.58 0.95 -11.44
N ASP A 4 10.52 0.12 -11.88
CA ASP A 4 11.95 0.18 -11.54
C ASP A 4 12.24 0.10 -10.03
N SER A 5 11.36 -0.56 -9.27
CA SER A 5 11.51 -0.88 -7.84
C SER A 5 11.93 0.32 -6.97
N PRO A 6 11.08 1.37 -6.83
CA PRO A 6 11.40 2.56 -6.04
C PRO A 6 11.78 2.26 -4.60
N ALA A 7 11.27 1.17 -4.03
CA ALA A 7 11.65 0.70 -2.70
C ALA A 7 13.15 0.48 -2.51
N LEU A 8 13.92 0.33 -3.58
CA LEU A 8 15.37 0.12 -3.51
C LEU A 8 16.19 1.42 -3.50
N TRP A 9 15.59 2.58 -3.84
CA TRP A 9 16.36 3.82 -4.06
C TRP A 9 15.63 5.13 -3.71
N ALA A 10 14.30 5.14 -3.66
CA ALA A 10 13.53 6.38 -3.55
C ALA A 10 13.62 7.06 -2.17
N ALA A 11 14.06 6.34 -1.14
CA ALA A 11 14.26 6.88 0.21
C ALA A 11 15.23 8.08 0.26
N ASP A 12 16.17 8.17 -0.68
CA ASP A 12 17.13 9.27 -0.73
C ASP A 12 16.56 10.55 -1.36
N VAL A 13 15.42 10.46 -2.04
CA VAL A 13 14.86 11.55 -2.88
C VAL A 13 13.36 11.81 -2.67
N GLY A 14 12.69 11.02 -1.84
CA GLY A 14 11.27 11.11 -1.59
C GLY A 14 10.85 10.53 -0.24
N ASN A 15 9.70 10.96 0.25
CA ASN A 15 9.18 10.55 1.56
C ASN A 15 8.30 9.29 1.50
N SER A 16 7.78 8.96 0.33
CA SER A 16 7.03 7.73 0.06
C SER A 16 7.09 7.38 -1.42
N TRP A 17 6.77 6.14 -1.75
CA TRP A 17 6.72 5.66 -3.13
C TRP A 17 5.69 4.56 -3.31
N ARG A 18 4.92 4.67 -4.39
CA ARG A 18 3.93 3.66 -4.75
C ARG A 18 4.61 2.33 -5.12
N THR A 19 4.29 1.24 -4.43
CA THR A 19 4.84 -0.12 -4.67
C THR A 19 4.06 -0.91 -5.72
N THR A 20 2.81 -0.54 -5.98
CA THR A 20 1.86 -1.29 -6.81
C THR A 20 1.20 -0.42 -7.89
N GLY A 21 0.42 -1.07 -8.75
CA GLY A 21 -0.62 -0.45 -9.58
C GLY A 21 -1.69 0.27 -8.76
N ASP A 22 -2.66 0.90 -9.41
CA ASP A 22 -3.78 1.51 -8.69
C ASP A 22 -4.60 0.44 -7.99
N ILE A 23 -5.03 0.75 -6.77
CA ILE A 23 -6.04 -0.05 -6.10
C ILE A 23 -7.40 0.16 -6.78
N SER A 24 -8.26 -0.84 -6.68
CA SER A 24 -9.67 -0.76 -7.02
C SER A 24 -10.47 -1.27 -5.84
N ASP A 25 -11.68 -0.74 -5.66
CA ASP A 25 -12.59 -1.10 -4.56
C ASP A 25 -13.18 -2.52 -4.72
N ASN A 26 -12.33 -3.53 -4.55
CA ASN A 26 -12.67 -4.94 -4.47
C ASN A 26 -11.58 -5.71 -3.71
N TRP A 27 -11.96 -6.84 -3.13
CA TRP A 27 -11.09 -7.65 -2.27
C TRP A 27 -9.81 -8.14 -2.97
N ASP A 28 -9.93 -8.59 -4.22
CA ASP A 28 -8.79 -9.15 -4.97
C ASP A 28 -7.72 -8.10 -5.24
N SER A 29 -8.12 -6.88 -5.62
CA SER A 29 -7.18 -5.75 -5.79
C SER A 29 -6.51 -5.36 -4.48
N MET A 30 -7.25 -5.35 -3.37
CA MET A 30 -6.70 -5.00 -2.06
C MET A 30 -5.65 -6.03 -1.60
N ILE A 31 -5.96 -7.33 -1.67
CA ILE A 31 -5.03 -8.40 -1.32
C ILE A 31 -3.80 -8.40 -2.24
N HIS A 32 -4.00 -8.22 -3.55
CA HIS A 32 -2.90 -8.14 -4.50
C HIS A 32 -1.91 -7.03 -4.16
N ASN A 33 -2.40 -5.84 -3.82
CA ASN A 33 -1.54 -4.69 -3.51
C ASN A 33 -0.77 -4.90 -2.20
N ILE A 34 -1.42 -5.38 -1.14
CA ILE A 34 -0.73 -5.59 0.14
C ILE A 34 0.32 -6.71 0.08
N ASP A 35 0.07 -7.76 -0.71
CA ASP A 35 1.03 -8.86 -0.90
C ASP A 35 2.31 -8.38 -1.58
N ILE A 36 2.21 -7.59 -2.65
CA ILE A 36 3.39 -6.98 -3.31
C ILE A 36 4.09 -6.01 -2.36
N ASN A 37 3.32 -5.19 -1.63
CA ASN A 37 3.89 -4.23 -0.68
C ASN A 37 4.70 -4.92 0.44
N ASN A 38 4.26 -6.11 0.87
CA ASN A 38 4.95 -6.91 1.89
C ASN A 38 6.33 -7.39 1.44
N GLU A 39 6.58 -7.58 0.14
CA GLU A 39 7.92 -7.95 -0.38
C GLU A 39 9.00 -6.90 -0.06
N PHE A 40 8.60 -5.64 0.13
CA PHE A 40 9.48 -4.51 0.39
C PHE A 40 9.37 -3.98 1.82
N ALA A 41 8.76 -4.73 2.74
CA ALA A 41 8.51 -4.27 4.11
C ALA A 41 9.79 -3.85 4.85
N ASP A 42 10.94 -4.45 4.52
CA ASP A 42 12.25 -4.14 5.09
C ASP A 42 12.87 -2.82 4.57
N LYS A 43 12.29 -2.23 3.52
CA LYS A 43 12.73 -0.95 2.93
C LYS A 43 12.03 0.27 3.51
N ALA A 44 10.90 0.07 4.19
CA ALA A 44 10.12 1.16 4.77
C ALA A 44 10.65 1.58 6.15
N GLY A 45 10.79 2.89 6.38
CA GLY A 45 11.28 3.45 7.63
C GLY A 45 11.04 4.95 7.74
N PRO A 46 11.40 5.58 8.89
CA PRO A 46 11.22 7.01 9.09
C PRO A 46 11.79 7.84 7.92
N GLY A 47 10.92 8.61 7.27
CA GLY A 47 11.29 9.46 6.12
C GLY A 47 11.20 8.78 4.76
N GLY A 48 10.81 7.50 4.67
CA GLY A 48 10.65 6.77 3.41
C GLY A 48 9.70 5.60 3.55
N TRP A 49 8.48 5.73 3.02
CA TRP A 49 7.40 4.76 3.23
C TRP A 49 6.93 4.10 1.92
N ASN A 50 6.66 2.80 1.99
CA ASN A 50 5.99 2.11 0.91
C ASN A 50 4.51 2.53 0.85
N ASP A 51 3.98 2.68 -0.35
CA ASP A 51 2.61 3.13 -0.62
C ASP A 51 1.88 2.12 -1.53
N PRO A 52 1.04 1.22 -0.98
CA PRO A 52 0.18 0.33 -1.74
C PRO A 52 -1.06 0.99 -2.37
N ASP A 53 -1.12 2.33 -2.39
CA ASP A 53 -2.18 3.22 -2.88
C ASP A 53 -3.21 3.68 -1.83
N MET A 54 -4.20 4.47 -2.23
CA MET A 54 -5.17 5.12 -1.34
C MET A 54 -6.15 4.15 -0.64
N LEU A 55 -6.81 4.65 0.41
CA LEU A 55 -7.90 3.94 1.08
C LEU A 55 -9.21 3.96 0.26
N GLU A 56 -9.68 2.80 -0.17
CA GLU A 56 -11.02 2.54 -0.74
C GLU A 56 -12.17 2.44 0.31
N VAL A 57 -11.88 2.70 1.59
CA VAL A 57 -12.86 2.52 2.67
C VAL A 57 -14.11 3.38 2.45
N GLY A 58 -15.26 2.73 2.29
CA GLY A 58 -16.56 3.38 2.12
C GLY A 58 -17.01 3.58 0.68
N ASN A 59 -16.28 3.07 -0.32
CA ASN A 59 -16.61 3.24 -1.73
C ASN A 59 -17.68 2.24 -2.25
N GLY A 60 -18.00 1.20 -1.48
CA GLY A 60 -19.17 0.33 -1.63
C GLY A 60 -18.93 -1.03 -2.29
N GLY A 61 -17.71 -1.32 -2.74
CA GLY A 61 -17.30 -2.55 -3.42
C GLY A 61 -16.76 -3.66 -2.52
N MET A 62 -16.55 -3.39 -1.23
CA MET A 62 -16.14 -4.37 -0.23
C MET A 62 -17.12 -4.41 0.96
N THR A 63 -17.13 -5.55 1.67
CA THR A 63 -17.87 -5.70 2.94
C THR A 63 -17.19 -4.92 4.06
N ASP A 64 -17.92 -4.67 5.15
CA ASP A 64 -17.36 -3.99 6.34
C ASP A 64 -16.11 -4.70 6.90
N ALA A 65 -16.14 -6.03 6.97
CA ALA A 65 -14.99 -6.83 7.43
C ALA A 65 -13.78 -6.70 6.50
N GLU A 66 -14.02 -6.60 5.19
CA GLU A 66 -12.97 -6.39 4.20
C GLU A 66 -12.38 -4.98 4.32
N TYR A 67 -13.20 -3.95 4.56
CA TYR A 67 -12.72 -2.59 4.82
C TYR A 67 -11.94 -2.46 6.13
N VAL A 68 -12.38 -3.11 7.20
CA VAL A 68 -11.63 -3.18 8.46
C VAL A 68 -10.27 -3.83 8.23
N SER A 69 -10.22 -4.90 7.44
CA SER A 69 -8.96 -5.56 7.07
C SER A 69 -8.07 -4.65 6.25
N HIS A 70 -8.63 -3.99 5.23
CA HIS A 70 -7.94 -3.05 4.36
C HIS A 70 -7.26 -1.92 5.16
N PHE A 71 -8.03 -1.21 5.98
CA PHE A 71 -7.50 -0.12 6.81
C PHE A 71 -6.42 -0.62 7.79
N SER A 72 -6.66 -1.77 8.43
CA SER A 72 -5.71 -2.34 9.40
C SER A 72 -4.38 -2.72 8.75
N LEU A 73 -4.41 -3.29 7.54
CA LEU A 73 -3.23 -3.69 6.79
C LEU A 73 -2.42 -2.50 6.28
N TRP A 74 -3.08 -1.45 5.80
CA TRP A 74 -2.41 -0.19 5.43
C TRP A 74 -1.73 0.46 6.63
N ALA A 75 -2.45 0.53 7.77
CA ALA A 75 -1.91 1.11 8.99
C ALA A 75 -0.70 0.33 9.53
N ILE A 76 -0.77 -1.01 9.63
CA ILE A 76 0.33 -1.83 10.18
C ILE A 76 1.55 -1.86 9.26
N SER A 77 1.34 -1.75 7.94
CA SER A 77 2.42 -1.65 6.94
C SER A 77 3.05 -0.25 6.84
N LYS A 78 2.51 0.73 7.58
CA LYS A 78 2.96 2.13 7.62
C LYS A 78 2.82 2.82 6.25
N SER A 79 1.79 2.42 5.51
CA SER A 79 1.35 3.16 4.32
C SER A 79 0.91 4.58 4.71
N PRO A 80 1.07 5.57 3.80
CA PRO A 80 0.20 6.74 3.83
C PRO A 80 -1.28 6.32 3.88
N LEU A 81 -2.08 7.06 4.66
CA LEU A 81 -3.52 6.80 4.86
C LEU A 81 -4.35 7.96 4.33
#